data_AF-A0A953WE96-F1
#
_entry.id   AF-A0A953WE96-F1
#
_cell.length_a   1.000
_cell.length_b   1.000
_cell.length_c   1.000
_cell.angle_alpha   90.00
_cell.angle_beta   90.00
_cell.angle_gamma   90.00
#
_symmetry.space_group_name_H-M   'P 1'
#
loop_
_entity.id
_entity.type
_entity.pdbx_description
1 polymer ?
#
loop_
_entity_poly.entity_id
_entity_poly.type
_entity_poly.pdbx_seq_one_letter_code
_entity_poly.pdbx_strand_id
1 'polypeptide(L)'
;MAQKGNPAPAQRTIKVPGGGFASRHPRLVRYTLIVFLLVMLVAGGWGFWKWRSLYAGMPKLPEVADLWSVKREAAIEFIDRDGNTLDVRGPRYGRATSVNQLPEYVPQAFIAAEDKRFYEHDGA
;
A
#
# COMPACT_ATOMS: atom_id res chain seq x y z
N MET A 1 -91.81 -34.18 8.90
CA MET A 1 -90.45 -34.55 8.44
C MET A 1 -89.58 -33.31 8.54
N ALA A 2 -88.49 -33.39 9.33
CA ALA A 2 -87.74 -32.24 9.84
C ALA A 2 -86.89 -31.53 8.77
N GLN A 3 -86.92 -30.19 8.79
CA GLN A 3 -86.03 -29.33 7.99
C GLN A 3 -84.60 -29.42 8.55
N LYS A 4 -83.65 -29.79 7.67
CA LYS A 4 -82.23 -29.85 7.98
C LYS A 4 -81.64 -28.45 7.78
N GLY A 5 -81.33 -27.75 8.87
CA GLY A 5 -80.72 -26.42 8.85
C GLY A 5 -79.34 -26.44 8.18
N ASN A 6 -79.08 -25.42 7.36
CA ASN A 6 -77.84 -25.24 6.61
C ASN A 6 -76.69 -24.87 7.59
N PRO A 7 -75.47 -25.44 7.47
CA PRO A 7 -74.37 -25.10 8.38
C PRO A 7 -73.86 -23.67 8.14
N ALA A 8 -73.54 -22.96 9.22
CA ALA A 8 -73.04 -21.58 9.19
C ALA A 8 -71.69 -21.45 8.45
N PRO A 9 -71.42 -20.32 7.77
CA PRO A 9 -70.18 -20.15 7.01
C PRO A 9 -68.96 -20.08 7.94
N ALA A 10 -67.94 -20.88 7.64
CA ALA A 10 -66.67 -20.88 8.36
C ALA A 10 -65.97 -19.52 8.24
N GLN A 11 -65.69 -18.88 9.37
CA GLN A 11 -64.94 -17.62 9.42
C GLN A 11 -63.50 -17.84 8.91
N ARG A 12 -63.16 -17.24 7.77
CA ARG A 12 -61.77 -17.14 7.30
C ARG A 12 -61.06 -16.05 8.09
N THR A 13 -60.20 -16.43 9.03
CA THR A 13 -59.30 -15.52 9.72
C THR A 13 -58.16 -15.11 8.78
N ILE A 14 -58.16 -13.84 8.35
CA ILE A 14 -57.02 -13.26 7.61
C ILE A 14 -55.92 -12.97 8.63
N LYS A 15 -54.86 -13.77 8.62
CA LYS A 15 -53.68 -13.57 9.47
C LYS A 15 -52.90 -12.38 8.93
N VAL A 16 -53.11 -11.18 9.49
CA VAL A 16 -52.33 -10.00 9.14
C VAL A 16 -50.89 -10.23 9.61
N PRO A 17 -49.87 -10.16 8.74
CA PRO A 17 -48.49 -10.33 9.17
C PRO A 17 -48.15 -9.23 10.18
N GLY A 18 -47.77 -9.62 11.39
CA GLY A 18 -47.42 -8.68 12.44
C GLY A 18 -46.25 -7.79 11.99
N GLY A 19 -46.42 -6.47 12.09
CA GLY A 19 -45.40 -5.51 11.67
C GLY A 19 -44.02 -5.81 12.26
N GLY A 20 -42.99 -5.80 11.42
CA GLY A 20 -41.61 -6.10 11.81
C GLY A 20 -41.07 -5.17 12.89
N PHE A 21 -39.99 -5.57 13.56
CA PHE A 21 -39.36 -4.82 14.66
C PHE A 21 -39.10 -3.33 14.32
N ALA A 22 -38.73 -3.06 13.06
CA ALA A 22 -38.46 -1.70 12.57
C ALA A 22 -39.68 -0.77 12.54
N SER A 23 -40.90 -1.29 12.30
CA SER A 23 -42.13 -0.49 12.33
C SER A 23 -42.69 -0.32 13.74
N ARG A 24 -42.30 -1.19 14.69
CA ARG A 24 -42.68 -1.07 16.12
C ARG A 24 -41.81 -0.09 16.89
N HIS A 25 -40.55 0.11 16.49
CA HIS A 25 -39.61 0.99 17.21
C HIS A 25 -38.81 1.93 16.28
N PRO A 26 -39.48 2.87 15.57
CA PRO A 26 -38.84 3.73 14.58
C PRO A 26 -37.76 4.67 15.16
N ARG A 27 -37.92 5.08 16.43
CA ARG A 27 -36.92 5.93 17.12
C ARG A 27 -35.61 5.18 17.39
N LEU A 28 -35.69 3.91 17.81
CA LEU A 28 -34.50 3.08 18.06
C LEU A 28 -33.75 2.81 16.76
N VAL A 29 -34.46 2.42 15.69
CA VAL A 29 -33.86 2.23 14.35
C VAL A 29 -33.18 3.51 13.85
N ARG A 30 -33.81 4.66 14.03
CA ARG A 30 -33.23 5.96 13.65
C ARG A 30 -31.93 6.24 14.41
N TYR A 31 -31.88 6.04 15.73
CA TYR A 31 -30.66 6.27 16.50
C TYR A 31 -29.56 5.26 16.16
N THR A 32 -29.88 3.99 15.94
CA THR A 32 -28.88 3.00 15.52
C THR A 32 -28.27 3.35 14.15
N LEU A 33 -29.09 3.82 13.20
CA LEU A 33 -28.60 4.27 11.90
C LEU A 33 -27.71 5.53 12.02
N ILE A 34 -28.09 6.48 12.88
CA ILE A 34 -27.28 7.69 13.14
C ILE A 34 -25.93 7.30 13.77
N VAL A 35 -25.93 6.46 14.80
CA VAL A 35 -24.69 6.02 15.46
C VAL A 35 -23.81 5.25 14.48
N PHE A 36 -24.39 4.36 13.67
CA PHE A 36 -23.65 3.64 12.65
C PHE A 36 -22.99 4.58 11.63
N LEU A 37 -23.74 5.59 11.16
CA LEU A 37 -23.22 6.59 10.23
C LEU A 37 -22.10 7.44 10.86
N LEU A 38 -22.22 7.82 12.14
CA LEU A 38 -21.17 8.52 12.87
C LEU A 38 -19.91 7.66 13.02
N VAL A 39 -20.05 6.37 13.35
CA VAL A 39 -18.91 5.44 13.43
C VAL A 39 -18.21 5.32 12.08
N MET A 40 -18.96 5.19 10.99
CA MET A 40 -18.38 5.14 9.64
C MET A 40 -17.66 6.43 9.26
N LEU A 41 -18.21 7.59 9.64
CA LEU A 41 -17.57 8.88 9.38
C LEU A 41 -16.25 9.01 10.17
N VAL A 42 -16.25 8.64 11.45
CA VAL A 42 -15.03 8.63 12.28
C VAL A 42 -14.00 7.65 11.74
N ALA A 43 -14.41 6.44 11.37
CA ALA A 43 -13.51 5.44 10.79
C ALA A 43 -12.93 5.89 9.44
N GLY A 44 -13.76 6.47 8.58
CA GLY A 44 -13.33 7.03 7.30
C GLY A 44 -12.38 8.21 7.47
N GLY A 45 -12.69 9.13 8.39
CA GLY A 45 -11.83 10.25 8.75
C GLY A 45 -10.48 9.79 9.31
N TRP A 46 -10.50 8.78 10.18
CA TRP A 46 -9.28 8.16 10.72
C TRP A 46 -8.44 7.49 9.62
N GLY A 47 -9.07 6.73 8.73
CA GLY A 47 -8.42 6.09 7.59
C GLY A 47 -7.79 7.11 6.64
N PHE A 48 -8.53 8.17 6.30
CA PHE A 48 -8.02 9.27 5.49
C PHE A 48 -6.86 10.00 6.17
N TRP A 49 -6.96 10.28 7.47
CA TRP A 49 -5.90 10.92 8.23
C TRP A 49 -4.63 10.06 8.26
N LYS A 50 -4.76 8.74 8.47
CA LYS A 50 -3.63 7.79 8.41
C LYS A 50 -3.00 7.75 7.02
N TRP A 51 -3.81 7.65 5.97
CA TRP A 51 -3.34 7.70 4.58
C TRP A 51 -2.58 9.01 4.32
N ARG A 52 -3.19 10.16 4.63
CA ARG A 52 -2.53 11.45 4.49
C ARG A 52 -1.22 11.49 5.30
N SER A 53 -1.21 11.02 6.54
CA SER A 53 -0.01 11.05 7.39
C SER A 53 1.15 10.23 6.84
N LEU A 54 0.88 9.07 6.21
CA LEU A 54 1.92 8.20 5.64
C LEU A 54 2.42 8.70 4.28
N TYR A 55 1.51 9.21 3.45
CA TYR A 55 1.79 9.48 2.04
C TYR A 55 2.03 10.96 1.73
N ALA A 56 1.65 11.90 2.62
CA ALA A 56 1.73 13.35 2.38
C ALA A 56 3.12 13.89 2.10
N GLY A 57 4.14 13.30 2.72
CA GLY A 57 5.52 13.78 2.69
C GLY A 57 6.43 12.95 1.79
N MET A 58 5.88 12.01 1.02
CA MET A 58 6.72 11.19 0.14
C MET A 58 7.34 12.06 -0.95
N PRO A 59 8.66 11.99 -1.14
CA PRO A 59 9.31 12.70 -2.23
C PRO A 59 8.80 12.18 -3.57
N LYS A 60 8.81 13.03 -4.58
CA LYS A 60 8.65 12.56 -5.96
C LYS A 60 9.85 11.67 -6.29
N LEU A 61 9.61 10.61 -7.05
CA LEU A 61 10.72 9.85 -7.61
C LEU A 61 11.52 10.78 -8.54
N PRO A 62 12.86 10.69 -8.51
CA PRO A 62 13.70 11.41 -9.46
C PRO A 62 13.39 10.94 -10.89
N GLU A 63 13.70 11.78 -11.88
CA GLU A 63 13.60 11.32 -13.26
C GLU A 63 14.64 10.21 -13.52
N VAL A 64 14.34 9.30 -14.45
CA VAL A 64 15.28 8.21 -14.79
C VAL A 64 16.64 8.76 -15.21
N ALA A 65 16.66 9.91 -15.90
CA ALA A 65 17.88 10.59 -16.28
C ALA A 65 18.74 11.02 -15.06
N ASP A 66 18.09 11.42 -13.95
CA ASP A 66 18.80 11.83 -12.74
C ASP A 66 19.47 10.65 -12.03
N LEU A 67 18.98 9.42 -12.21
CA LEU A 67 19.61 8.21 -11.64
C LEU A 67 21.00 7.97 -12.22
N TRP A 68 21.22 8.37 -13.48
CA TRP A 68 22.50 8.26 -14.16
C TRP A 68 23.41 9.47 -13.92
N SER A 69 22.90 10.51 -13.25
CA SER A 69 23.73 11.63 -12.79
C SER A 69 24.60 11.14 -11.63
N VAL A 70 25.81 10.71 -11.97
CA VAL A 70 26.80 10.32 -10.97
C VAL A 70 27.19 11.59 -10.20
N LYS A 71 26.57 11.81 -9.04
CA LYS A 71 26.93 12.88 -8.08
C LYS A 71 28.26 12.59 -7.38
N ARG A 72 29.28 12.19 -8.14
CA ARG A 72 30.64 12.11 -7.62
C ARG A 72 31.20 13.52 -7.64
N GLU A 73 31.59 14.00 -6.47
CA GLU A 73 32.34 15.24 -6.40
C GLU A 73 33.65 15.08 -7.18
N ALA A 74 34.16 16.16 -7.78
CA ALA A 74 35.41 16.07 -8.51
C ALA A 74 36.55 15.71 -7.55
N ALA A 75 37.38 14.74 -7.94
CA ALA A 75 38.61 14.40 -7.26
C ALA A 75 39.79 14.46 -8.24
N ILE A 76 40.94 14.91 -7.75
CA ILE A 76 42.19 15.01 -8.52
C ILE A 76 43.15 13.95 -7.97
N GLU A 77 43.57 13.02 -8.81
CA GLU A 77 44.60 12.04 -8.50
C GLU A 77 45.95 12.49 -9.09
N PHE A 78 46.96 12.61 -8.24
CA PHE A 78 48.33 12.93 -8.64
C PHE A 78 49.09 11.62 -8.86
N ILE A 79 49.64 11.43 -10.06
CA ILE A 79 50.25 10.18 -10.49
C ILE A 79 51.70 10.43 -10.91
N ASP A 80 52.62 9.52 -10.58
CA ASP A 80 53.99 9.57 -11.07
C ASP A 80 54.13 9.07 -12.53
N ARG A 81 55.35 9.04 -13.05
CA ARG A 81 55.65 8.61 -14.44
C ARG A 81 55.43 7.11 -14.67
N ASP A 82 55.41 6.32 -13.60
CA ASP A 82 55.24 4.87 -13.62
C ASP A 82 53.78 4.46 -13.39
N GLY A 83 52.90 5.43 -13.10
CA GLY A 83 51.47 5.22 -12.87
C GLY A 83 51.09 4.99 -11.40
N ASN A 84 51.98 5.24 -10.45
CA ASN A 84 51.67 5.11 -9.02
C ASN A 84 51.00 6.38 -8.49
N THR A 85 49.96 6.19 -7.68
CA THR A 85 49.26 7.27 -6.99
C THR A 85 50.16 7.89 -5.92
N LEU A 86 50.42 9.20 -6.02
CA LEU A 86 51.15 10.00 -5.04
C LEU A 86 50.20 10.62 -3.99
N ASP A 87 49.08 11.20 -4.45
CA ASP A 87 48.08 11.84 -3.59
C ASP A 87 46.71 11.87 -4.29
N VAL A 88 45.63 12.03 -3.51
CA VAL A 88 44.27 12.26 -4.01
C VAL A 88 43.66 13.44 -3.26
N ARG A 89 43.20 14.45 -4.01
CA ARG A 89 42.48 15.61 -3.45
C ARG A 89 41.00 15.53 -3.80
N GLY A 90 40.15 15.61 -2.79
CA GLY A 90 38.70 15.37 -2.90
C GLY A 90 38.31 13.96 -2.46
N PRO A 91 37.05 13.55 -2.66
CA PRO A 91 36.59 12.22 -2.24
C PRO A 91 37.31 11.10 -2.98
N ARG A 92 37.76 10.10 -2.23
CA ARG A 92 38.50 8.96 -2.79
C ARG A 92 37.53 7.95 -3.40
N TYR A 93 37.25 8.10 -4.69
CA TYR A 93 36.54 7.08 -5.46
C TYR A 93 37.51 6.03 -6.01
N GLY A 94 37.03 4.79 -6.14
CA GLY A 94 37.73 3.78 -6.93
C GLY A 94 37.72 4.17 -8.42
N ARG A 95 38.77 3.76 -9.15
CA ARG A 95 38.81 3.90 -10.60
C ARG A 95 37.59 3.24 -11.22
N ALA A 96 36.95 3.90 -12.19
CA ALA A 96 35.88 3.28 -12.95
C ALA A 96 36.45 2.07 -13.70
N THR A 97 35.84 0.91 -13.49
CA THR A 97 36.23 -0.35 -14.12
C THR A 97 34.98 -1.05 -14.62
N SER A 98 35.09 -1.78 -15.72
CA SER A 98 34.00 -2.65 -16.17
C SER A 98 33.87 -3.83 -15.21
N VAL A 99 32.64 -4.28 -14.96
CA VAL A 99 32.36 -5.49 -14.16
C VAL A 99 33.10 -6.70 -14.73
N ASN A 100 33.23 -6.76 -16.05
CA ASN A 100 33.87 -7.85 -16.79
C ASN A 100 35.39 -7.92 -16.54
N GLN A 101 35.99 -6.86 -15.98
CA GLN A 101 37.41 -6.79 -15.63
C GLN A 101 37.66 -7.19 -14.17
N LEU A 102 36.60 -7.37 -13.38
CA LEU A 102 36.71 -7.81 -12.00
C LEU A 102 36.80 -9.34 -11.91
N PRO A 103 37.48 -9.89 -10.89
CA PRO A 103 37.39 -11.30 -10.58
C PRO A 103 35.92 -11.72 -10.37
N GLU A 104 35.53 -12.87 -10.89
CA GLU A 104 34.12 -13.32 -10.93
C GLU A 104 33.42 -13.29 -9.55
N TYR A 105 34.17 -13.61 -8.49
CA TYR A 105 33.64 -13.62 -7.13
C TYR A 105 33.27 -12.22 -6.59
N VAL A 106 33.80 -11.13 -7.16
CA VAL A 106 33.51 -9.76 -6.69
C VAL A 106 32.06 -9.35 -6.96
N PRO A 107 31.55 -9.37 -8.21
CA PRO A 107 30.14 -9.08 -8.46
C PRO A 107 29.22 -10.12 -7.79
N GLN A 108 29.62 -11.40 -7.72
CA GLN A 108 28.85 -12.43 -7.02
C GLN A 108 28.69 -12.11 -5.53
N ALA A 109 29.77 -11.71 -4.84
CA ALA A 109 29.72 -11.35 -3.43
C ALA A 109 28.87 -10.09 -3.19
N PHE A 110 28.99 -9.08 -4.06
CA PHE A 110 28.16 -7.88 -3.98
C PHE A 110 26.67 -8.21 -4.11
N ILE A 111 26.29 -8.98 -5.13
CA ILE A 111 24.91 -9.42 -5.35
C ILE A 111 24.41 -10.26 -4.16
N ALA A 112 25.23 -11.18 -3.66
CA ALA A 112 24.84 -12.00 -2.50
C ALA A 112 24.59 -11.17 -1.22
N ALA A 113 25.30 -10.05 -1.04
CA ALA A 113 25.18 -9.18 0.13
C ALA A 113 24.01 -8.18 0.04
N GLU A 114 23.80 -7.59 -1.13
CA GLU A 114 22.78 -6.55 -1.33
C GLU A 114 21.43 -7.12 -1.76
N ASP A 115 21.44 -7.95 -2.82
CA ASP A 115 20.23 -8.52 -3.38
C ASP A 115 20.53 -9.83 -4.14
N LYS A 116 20.45 -10.95 -3.43
CA LYS A 116 20.72 -12.27 -4.02
C LYS A 116 19.78 -12.63 -5.19
N ARG A 117 18.63 -11.95 -5.29
CA ARG A 117 17.61 -12.19 -6.31
C ARG A 117 17.68 -11.19 -7.46
N PHE A 118 18.75 -10.38 -7.53
CA PHE A 118 18.92 -9.34 -8.53
C PHE A 118 18.65 -9.80 -9.98
N TYR A 119 19.05 -11.03 -10.34
CA TYR A 119 18.81 -11.60 -11.67
C TYR A 119 17.47 -12.34 -11.83
N GLU A 120 16.71 -12.51 -10.75
CA GLU A 120 15.42 -13.22 -10.73
C GLU A 120 14.24 -12.26 -10.89
N HIS A 121 14.46 -10.95 -10.85
CA HIS A 121 13.41 -9.95 -11.02
C HIS A 121 13.80 -8.84 -12.00
N ASP A 122 12.78 -8.16 -12.54
CA ASP A 122 12.90 -7.07 -13.51
C ASP A 122 13.14 -5.69 -12.89
N GLY A 123 13.23 -5.62 -11.55
CA GLY A 123 13.50 -4.37 -10.83
C GLY A 123 12.28 -3.46 -10.69
N ALA A 124 11.08 -4.02 -10.85
CA ALA A 124 9.78 -3.34 -10.66
C ALA A 124 9.31 -3.34 -9.20
#